data_AF-A0AA88T9V6-F1
#
_entry.id   AF-A0AA88T9V6-F1
#
_cell.length_a   1.000
_cell.length_b   1.000
_cell.length_c   1.000
_cell.angle_alpha   90.00
_cell.angle_beta   90.00
_cell.angle_gamma   90.00
#
_symmetry.space_group_name_H-M   'P 1'
#
loop_
_entity.id
_entity.type
_entity.pdbx_description
1 polymer ?
#
loop_
_entity_poly.entity_id
_entity_poly.type
_entity_poly.pdbx_seq_one_letter_code
_entity_poly.pdbx_strand_id
1 'polypeptide(L)'
;MIVSLWCTFGGGTKLVLAGPTVKPSVSLLPPSSLQISGDSAALLCLLSSYSPQGAQVSWTLDGSEVTEGVVTSTESEQGSRYSRSSVLTLSKARWEEVDKYVCRVTHDGTPHEASFTKSRSGPTVKPSVSLLLPSTLQISGDSAALLCVLCFSSECCSFVKMSCI
;
A
#
# COMPACT_ATOMS: atom_id res chain seq x y z
N MET A 1 -12.85 66.51 -4.52
CA MET A 1 -11.71 65.70 -4.06
C MET A 1 -12.27 64.62 -3.13
N ILE A 2 -12.64 63.46 -3.68
CA ILE A 2 -13.18 62.32 -2.91
C ILE A 2 -12.00 61.40 -2.63
N VAL A 3 -11.61 61.32 -1.36
CA VAL A 3 -10.53 60.46 -0.89
C VAL A 3 -11.08 59.05 -0.79
N SER A 4 -10.85 58.23 -1.81
CA SER A 4 -11.22 56.81 -1.79
C SER A 4 -10.36 56.09 -0.75
N LEU A 5 -10.92 55.86 0.43
CA LEU A 5 -10.31 55.07 1.49
C LEU A 5 -10.33 53.60 1.04
N TRP A 6 -9.19 53.10 0.55
CA TRP A 6 -9.05 51.71 0.14
C TRP A 6 -9.04 50.84 1.40
N CYS A 7 -10.14 50.13 1.66
CA CYS A 7 -10.16 49.05 2.64
C CYS A 7 -9.29 47.90 2.11
N THR A 8 -8.02 47.86 2.52
CA THR A 8 -7.18 46.68 2.34
C THR A 8 -7.66 45.62 3.33
N PHE A 9 -8.45 44.66 2.86
CA PHE A 9 -8.67 43.43 3.61
C PHE A 9 -7.33 42.69 3.67
N GLY A 10 -6.71 42.64 4.85
CA GLY A 10 -5.49 41.85 5.08
C GLY A 10 -5.73 40.38 4.76
N GLY A 11 -4.71 39.70 4.22
CA GLY A 11 -4.77 38.29 3.83
C GLY A 11 -4.86 37.34 5.01
N GLY A 12 -5.99 37.37 5.72
CA GLY A 12 -6.32 36.73 7.00
C GLY A 12 -5.43 35.56 7.45
N THR A 13 -5.02 35.57 8.73
CA THR A 13 -4.30 34.45 9.33
C THR A 13 -5.24 33.27 9.57
N LYS A 14 -5.02 32.15 8.86
CA LYS A 14 -5.72 30.90 9.14
C LYS A 14 -5.21 30.32 10.47
N LEU A 15 -6.00 30.44 11.53
CA LEU A 15 -5.73 29.78 12.80
C LEU A 15 -6.14 28.30 12.70
N VAL A 16 -5.19 27.39 12.80
CA VAL A 16 -5.46 25.95 12.93
C VAL A 16 -5.38 25.61 14.42
N LEU A 17 -6.54 25.42 15.05
CA LEU A 17 -6.60 24.88 16.41
C LEU A 17 -6.12 23.43 16.36
N ALA A 18 -5.08 23.09 17.12
CA ALA A 18 -4.60 21.72 17.24
C ALA A 18 -5.72 20.87 17.88
N GLY A 19 -6.43 20.11 17.04
CA GLY A 19 -7.36 19.09 17.51
C GLY A 19 -6.62 17.95 18.24
N PRO A 20 -7.34 16.95 18.74
CA PRO A 20 -6.71 15.79 19.38
C PRO A 20 -5.71 15.11 18.45
N THR A 21 -4.52 14.79 18.96
CA THR A 21 -3.50 14.03 18.22
C THR A 21 -3.98 12.59 18.02
N VAL A 22 -4.11 12.17 16.76
CA VAL A 22 -4.45 10.80 16.36
C VAL A 22 -3.26 10.19 15.66
N LYS A 23 -2.82 9.04 16.18
CA LYS A 23 -1.68 8.28 15.66
C LYS A 23 -1.99 7.67 14.28
N PRO A 24 -1.01 7.60 13.37
CA PRO A 24 -1.18 6.97 12.07
C PRO A 24 -1.28 5.45 12.18
N SER A 25 -2.18 4.88 11.38
CA SER A 25 -2.13 3.47 11.02
C SER A 25 -1.14 3.30 9.87
N VAL A 26 -0.06 2.55 10.11
CA VAL A 26 1.02 2.33 9.14
C VAL A 26 0.95 0.89 8.62
N SER A 27 0.88 0.75 7.30
CA SER A 27 0.85 -0.55 6.61
C SER A 27 1.95 -0.59 5.56
N LEU A 28 2.73 -1.66 5.55
CA LEU A 28 3.77 -1.89 4.54
C LEU A 28 3.34 -3.02 3.61
N LEU A 29 3.17 -2.69 2.34
CA LEU A 29 2.74 -3.61 1.29
C LEU A 29 3.96 -4.10 0.49
N PRO A 30 4.14 -5.41 0.34
CA PRO A 30 5.21 -5.97 -0.47
C PRO A 30 4.97 -5.73 -1.97
N PRO A 31 6.02 -5.82 -2.80
CA PRO A 31 5.90 -5.75 -4.25
C PRO A 31 5.04 -6.91 -4.77
N SER A 32 4.31 -6.63 -5.85
CA SER A 32 3.56 -7.69 -6.54
C SER A 32 4.52 -8.62 -7.29
N SER A 33 4.18 -9.91 -7.40
CA SER A 33 5.01 -10.89 -8.11
C SER A 33 5.25 -10.54 -9.59
N LEU A 34 4.30 -9.81 -10.20
CA LEU A 34 4.42 -9.31 -11.56
C LEU A 34 5.48 -8.20 -11.70
N GLN A 35 5.61 -7.31 -10.71
CA GLN A 35 6.64 -6.25 -10.71
C GLN A 35 8.05 -6.84 -10.63
N ILE A 36 8.28 -7.77 -9.71
CA ILE A 36 9.61 -8.39 -9.51
C ILE A 36 10.10 -9.11 -10.77
N SER A 37 9.17 -9.55 -11.63
CA SER A 37 9.49 -10.21 -12.90
C SER A 37 10.05 -9.25 -13.95
N GLY A 38 9.79 -7.95 -13.84
CA GLY A 38 10.24 -6.89 -14.75
C GLY A 38 11.49 -6.13 -14.28
N ASP A 39 12.34 -6.77 -13.48
CA ASP A 39 13.64 -6.27 -12.97
C ASP A 39 13.60 -5.19 -11.87
N SER A 40 12.43 -4.83 -11.35
CA SER A 40 12.29 -3.89 -10.24
C SER A 40 11.31 -4.37 -9.18
N ALA A 41 11.50 -3.92 -7.94
CA ALA A 41 10.62 -4.20 -6.82
C ALA A 41 10.20 -2.88 -6.17
N ALA A 42 8.90 -2.64 -6.04
CA ALA A 42 8.37 -1.45 -5.38
C ALA A 42 7.60 -1.84 -4.11
N LEU A 43 8.08 -1.37 -2.96
CA LEU A 43 7.34 -1.45 -1.70
C LEU A 43 6.49 -0.20 -1.52
N LEU A 44 5.34 -0.35 -0.88
CA LEU A 44 4.41 0.75 -0.65
C LEU A 44 4.04 0.84 0.83
N CYS A 45 4.41 1.94 1.48
CA CYS A 45 4.04 2.27 2.84
C CYS A 45 2.84 3.22 2.84
N LEU A 46 1.75 2.80 3.47
CA LEU A 46 0.53 3.59 3.65
C LEU A 46 0.42 4.08 5.08
N LEU A 47 0.26 5.39 5.25
CA LEU A 47 -0.09 6.05 6.49
C LEU A 47 -1.52 6.54 6.35
N SER A 48 -2.39 6.18 7.28
CA SER A 48 -3.78 6.60 7.23
C SER A 48 -4.30 7.08 8.58
N SER A 49 -5.32 7.93 8.51
CA SER A 49 -6.15 8.33 9.63
C SER A 49 -5.45 9.11 10.77
N TYR A 50 -4.40 9.89 10.47
CA TYR A 50 -3.66 10.65 11.50
C TYR A 50 -4.02 12.14 11.55
N SER A 51 -3.75 12.79 12.69
CA SER A 51 -3.91 14.24 12.88
C SER A 51 -2.98 14.72 14.01
N PRO A 52 -2.32 15.90 13.93
CA PRO A 52 -2.33 16.87 12.83
C PRO A 52 -1.50 16.41 11.61
N GLN A 53 -1.44 17.23 10.54
CA GLN A 53 -0.54 16.98 9.40
C GLN A 53 0.94 17.09 9.81
N GLY A 54 1.85 16.63 8.95
CA GLY A 54 3.29 16.73 9.16
C GLY A 54 3.96 15.39 9.51
N ALA A 55 3.35 14.26 9.14
CA ALA A 55 4.00 12.96 9.32
C ALA A 55 5.20 12.83 8.38
N GLN A 56 6.35 12.45 8.93
CA GLN A 56 7.59 12.21 8.19
C GLN A 56 7.79 10.71 7.98
N VAL A 57 8.27 10.32 6.79
CA VAL A 57 8.51 8.92 6.44
C VAL A 57 9.99 8.74 6.10
N SER A 58 10.62 7.73 6.67
CA SER A 58 11.97 7.27 6.33
C SER A 58 11.97 5.76 6.13
N TRP A 59 12.94 5.27 5.36
CA TRP A 59 13.05 3.86 5.02
C TRP A 59 14.37 3.30 5.52
N THR A 60 14.36 2.05 5.98
CA THR A 60 15.59 1.32 6.30
C THR A 60 15.58 -0.08 5.68
N LEU A 61 16.74 -0.48 5.18
CA LEU A 61 17.05 -1.79 4.60
C LEU A 61 18.04 -2.47 5.55
N ASP A 62 17.63 -3.57 6.19
CA ASP A 62 18.43 -4.27 7.22
C ASP A 62 19.02 -3.33 8.29
N GLY A 63 18.31 -2.24 8.60
CA GLY A 63 18.73 -1.23 9.58
C GLY A 63 19.51 -0.04 9.01
N SER A 64 19.90 -0.07 7.74
CA SER A 64 20.56 1.06 7.05
C SER A 64 19.53 1.98 6.41
N GLU A 65 19.60 3.28 6.68
CA GLU A 65 18.69 4.26 6.07
C GLU A 65 18.88 4.34 4.55
N VAL A 66 17.77 4.42 3.81
CA VAL A 66 17.77 4.59 2.35
C VAL A 66 16.86 5.75 1.95
N THR A 67 17.38 6.56 1.03
CA THR A 67 16.66 7.67 0.38
C THR A 67 16.58 7.48 -1.13
N GLU A 68 17.42 6.61 -1.70
CA GLU A 68 17.44 6.31 -3.12
C GLU A 68 16.18 5.52 -3.52
N GLY A 69 15.51 5.95 -4.59
CA GLY A 69 14.28 5.30 -5.07
C GLY A 69 13.05 5.52 -4.19
N VAL A 70 13.15 6.36 -3.15
CA VAL A 70 12.03 6.74 -2.27
C VAL A 70 11.25 7.89 -2.91
N VAL A 71 9.97 7.66 -3.14
CA VAL A 71 9.00 8.67 -3.61
C VAL A 71 7.89 8.78 -2.59
N THR A 72 7.80 9.92 -1.92
CA THR A 72 6.78 10.16 -0.88
C THR A 72 5.71 11.12 -1.42
N SER A 73 4.44 10.73 -1.29
CA SER A 73 3.31 11.55 -1.72
C SER A 73 3.16 12.80 -0.85
N THR A 74 2.42 13.78 -1.36
CA THR A 74 1.84 14.83 -0.53
C THR A 74 0.79 14.25 0.41
N GLU A 75 0.55 14.92 1.53
CA GLU A 75 -0.49 14.53 2.48
C GLU A 75 -1.86 14.82 1.86
N SER A 76 -2.76 13.83 1.91
CA SER A 76 -4.15 13.95 1.49
C SER A 76 -5.02 14.17 2.71
N GLU A 77 -5.80 15.23 2.70
CA GLU A 77 -6.80 15.52 3.73
C GLU A 77 -8.11 14.78 3.39
N GLN A 78 -8.62 13.99 4.33
CA GLN A 78 -9.89 13.30 4.23
C GLN A 78 -10.73 13.65 5.48
N GLY A 79 -11.57 14.68 5.34
CA GLY A 79 -12.32 15.25 6.46
C GLY A 79 -11.38 15.95 7.44
N SER A 80 -11.25 15.43 8.67
CA SER A 80 -10.34 15.96 9.71
C SER A 80 -9.08 15.11 9.91
N ARG A 81 -8.84 14.13 9.03
CA ARG A 81 -7.70 13.22 9.12
C ARG A 81 -6.84 13.29 7.86
N TYR A 82 -5.57 12.99 8.03
CA TYR A 82 -4.57 12.98 6.98
C TYR A 82 -4.16 11.54 6.65
N SER A 83 -3.80 11.36 5.39
CA SER A 83 -3.22 10.13 4.87
C SER A 83 -2.05 10.45 3.95
N ARG A 84 -1.05 9.57 3.90
CA ARG A 84 0.16 9.74 3.09
C ARG A 84 0.65 8.38 2.62
N SER A 85 1.27 8.33 1.44
CA SER A 85 1.94 7.12 0.97
C SER A 85 3.40 7.40 0.64
N SER A 86 4.25 6.39 0.80
CA SER A 86 5.63 6.42 0.36
C SER A 86 5.94 5.13 -0.38
N VAL A 87 6.58 5.24 -1.53
CA VAL A 87 6.97 4.12 -2.38
C VAL A 87 8.49 4.03 -2.40
N LEU A 88 9.03 2.85 -2.11
CA LEU A 88 10.45 2.57 -2.25
C LEU A 88 10.66 1.64 -3.44
N THR A 89 11.33 2.12 -4.47
CA THR A 89 11.66 1.33 -5.67
C THR A 89 13.11 0.88 -5.61
N LEU A 90 13.33 -0.42 -5.81
CA LEU A 90 14.65 -1.06 -5.81
C LEU A 90 14.85 -1.84 -7.10
N SER A 91 16.11 -2.02 -7.48
CA SER A 91 16.48 -3.01 -8.49
C SER A 91 16.26 -4.42 -7.95
N LYS A 92 16.02 -5.37 -8.85
CA LYS A 92 15.89 -6.78 -8.47
C LYS A 92 17.09 -7.30 -7.66
N ALA A 93 18.31 -6.89 -8.01
CA ALA A 93 19.52 -7.29 -7.28
C ALA A 93 19.46 -6.86 -5.80
N ARG A 94 19.18 -5.58 -5.53
CA ARG A 94 19.03 -5.07 -4.14
C ARG A 94 17.83 -5.69 -3.43
N TRP A 95 16.75 -5.97 -4.14
CA TRP A 95 15.61 -6.68 -3.58
C TRP A 95 15.97 -8.09 -3.12
N GLU A 96 16.80 -8.82 -3.87
CA GLU A 96 17.23 -10.17 -3.48
C GLU A 96 18.27 -10.16 -2.35
N GLU A 97 19.12 -9.13 -2.26
CA GLU A 97 20.18 -9.00 -1.24
C GLU A 97 19.66 -8.71 0.17
N VAL A 98 18.59 -7.90 0.30
CA VAL A 98 18.10 -7.40 1.58
C VAL A 98 16.93 -8.23 2.08
N ASP A 99 16.93 -8.65 3.35
CA ASP A 99 15.87 -9.51 3.90
C ASP A 99 14.77 -8.74 4.62
N LYS A 100 15.11 -7.61 5.25
CA LYS A 100 14.18 -6.81 6.06
C LYS A 100 14.07 -5.37 5.54
N TYR A 101 12.83 -4.98 5.31
CA TYR A 101 12.42 -3.64 4.90
C TYR A 101 11.61 -3.01 6.02
N VAL A 102 11.93 -1.78 6.41
CA VAL A 102 11.18 -1.07 7.45
C VAL A 102 10.83 0.33 6.96
N CYS A 103 9.54 0.64 6.97
CA CYS A 103 9.03 2.00 6.83
C CYS A 103 8.88 2.60 8.24
N ARG A 104 9.62 3.66 8.51
CA ARG A 104 9.58 4.43 9.75
C ARG A 104 8.79 5.71 9.52
N VAL A 105 7.91 6.00 10.45
CA VAL A 105 6.99 7.11 10.41
C VAL A 105 7.12 7.88 11.71
N THR A 106 7.43 9.17 11.64
CA THR A 106 7.42 10.04 12.81
C THR A 106 6.26 11.01 12.69
N HIS A 107 5.35 10.95 13.65
CA HIS A 107 4.16 11.81 13.70
C HIS A 107 4.02 12.39 15.11
N ASP A 108 4.00 13.74 15.21
CA ASP A 108 3.93 14.47 16.48
C ASP A 108 4.96 13.99 17.53
N GLY A 109 6.21 13.77 17.08
CA GLY A 109 7.30 13.26 17.92
C GLY A 109 7.20 11.77 18.31
N THR A 110 6.13 11.08 17.90
CA THR A 110 5.94 9.65 18.16
C THR A 110 6.42 8.81 16.97
N PRO A 111 7.35 7.87 17.18
CA PRO A 111 7.78 6.94 16.14
C PRO A 111 6.77 5.79 15.97
N HIS A 112 6.54 5.44 14.72
CA HIS A 112 5.74 4.33 14.24
C HIS A 112 6.55 3.58 13.19
N GLU A 113 6.46 2.27 13.13
CA GLU A 113 7.14 1.50 12.08
C GLU A 113 6.30 0.33 11.61
N ALA A 114 6.43 0.03 10.32
CA ALA A 114 5.93 -1.20 9.73
C ALA A 114 7.11 -1.90 9.06
N SER A 115 7.26 -3.19 9.35
CA SER A 115 8.35 -4.00 8.80
C SER A 115 7.80 -5.12 7.93
N PHE A 116 8.49 -5.38 6.82
CA PHE A 116 8.27 -6.51 5.95
C PHE A 116 9.56 -7.32 5.90
N THR A 117 9.47 -8.62 6.10
CA THR A 117 10.61 -9.54 5.98
C THR A 117 10.28 -10.53 4.89
N LYS A 118 11.18 -10.72 3.93
CA LYS A 118 11.00 -11.74 2.90
C LYS A 118 10.99 -13.10 3.59
N SER A 119 9.94 -13.87 3.37
CA SER A 119 10.02 -15.31 3.63
C SER A 119 10.98 -15.88 2.58
N ARG A 120 12.11 -16.45 3.00
CA ARG A 120 12.99 -17.20 2.11
C ARG A 120 12.23 -18.42 1.61
N SER A 121 11.43 -18.26 0.57
CA SER A 121 10.83 -19.38 -0.14
C SER A 121 11.98 -20.15 -0.79
N GLY A 122 12.05 -21.46 -0.52
CA GLY A 122 12.77 -22.39 -1.39
C GLY A 122 12.26 -22.33 -2.84
N PRO A 123 12.75 -23.21 -3.73
CA PRO A 123 12.56 -23.07 -5.18
C PRO A 123 11.11 -22.78 -5.57
N THR A 124 10.96 -21.71 -6.35
CA THR A 124 9.72 -21.05 -6.74
C THR A 124 8.81 -22.00 -7.52
N VAL A 125 7.80 -22.60 -6.88
CA VAL A 125 6.72 -23.28 -7.60
C VAL A 125 5.79 -22.20 -8.14
N LYS A 126 5.85 -21.96 -9.45
CA LYS A 126 4.95 -21.06 -10.17
C LYS A 126 3.52 -21.65 -10.14
N PRO A 127 2.51 -20.97 -9.57
CA PRO A 127 1.14 -21.47 -9.66
C PRO A 127 0.66 -21.38 -11.11
N SER A 128 0.29 -22.51 -11.69
CA SER A 128 -0.36 -22.58 -13.00
C SER A 128 -1.86 -22.44 -12.80
N VAL A 129 -2.43 -21.30 -13.22
CA VAL A 129 -3.87 -21.09 -13.23
C VAL A 129 -4.41 -21.51 -14.60
N SER A 130 -5.20 -22.58 -14.63
CA SER A 130 -5.87 -23.06 -15.85
C SER A 130 -7.35 -22.67 -15.78
N LEU A 131 -7.81 -21.81 -16.69
CA LEU A 131 -9.24 -21.64 -16.91
C LEU A 131 -9.71 -22.76 -17.84
N LEU A 132 -10.44 -23.74 -17.30
CA LEU A 132 -11.21 -24.65 -18.12
C LEU A 132 -12.51 -23.95 -18.50
N LEU A 133 -12.66 -23.64 -19.79
CA LEU A 133 -13.95 -23.25 -20.35
C LEU A 133 -14.92 -24.43 -20.20
N PRO A 134 -16.19 -24.21 -19.81
CA PRO A 134 -17.16 -25.30 -19.72
C PRO A 134 -17.33 -25.93 -21.10
N SER A 135 -17.14 -27.25 -21.18
CA SER A 135 -17.46 -28.00 -22.40
C SER A 135 -18.94 -27.81 -22.72
N THR A 136 -19.23 -27.54 -23.99
CA THR A 136 -20.51 -27.07 -24.56
C THR A 136 -21.70 -28.04 -24.46
N LEU A 137 -21.75 -28.90 -23.45
CA LEU A 137 -22.75 -29.98 -23.32
C LEU A 137 -23.69 -29.87 -22.10
N GLN A 138 -23.68 -28.78 -21.33
CA GLN A 138 -24.72 -28.50 -20.32
C GLN A 138 -25.24 -27.06 -20.37
N ILE A 139 -25.61 -26.56 -21.55
CA ILE A 139 -26.47 -25.37 -21.63
C ILE A 139 -27.93 -25.82 -21.54
N SER A 140 -28.46 -25.89 -20.32
CA SER A 140 -29.90 -25.85 -20.08
C SER A 140 -30.18 -24.97 -18.86
N GLY A 141 -30.70 -23.77 -19.11
CA GLY A 141 -31.23 -22.87 -18.08
C GLY A 141 -30.28 -21.76 -17.65
N ASP A 142 -30.81 -20.54 -17.65
CA ASP A 142 -30.26 -19.21 -17.38
C ASP A 142 -29.34 -19.07 -16.14
N SER A 143 -28.15 -19.69 -16.12
CA SER A 143 -27.05 -19.41 -15.17
C SER A 143 -25.74 -20.07 -15.62
N ALA A 144 -24.73 -19.27 -15.97
CA ALA A 144 -23.38 -19.77 -16.25
C ALA A 144 -22.55 -19.77 -14.95
N ALA A 145 -22.15 -20.95 -14.47
CA ALA A 145 -21.24 -21.07 -13.34
C ALA A 145 -19.79 -21.25 -13.82
N LEU A 146 -18.90 -20.33 -13.44
CA LEU A 146 -17.46 -20.47 -13.61
C LEU A 146 -16.91 -21.32 -12.46
N LEU A 147 -16.41 -22.52 -12.77
CA LEU A 147 -15.75 -23.38 -11.79
C LEU A 147 -14.26 -23.00 -11.69
N CYS A 148 -13.90 -22.18 -10.70
CA CYS A 148 -12.50 -21.93 -10.37
C CYS A 148 -11.94 -23.10 -9.54
N VAL A 149 -11.14 -23.96 -10.17
CA VAL A 149 -10.37 -25.00 -9.45
C VAL A 149 -8.99 -24.44 -9.14
N LEU A 150 -8.71 -24.19 -7.86
CA LEU A 150 -7.37 -23.82 -7.39
C LEU A 150 -6.62 -25.08 -6.96
N CYS A 151 -5.68 -25.56 -7.79
CA CYS A 151 -4.80 -26.69 -7.46
C CYS A 151 -3.50 -26.18 -6.83
N PHE A 152 -3.25 -26.50 -5.56
CA PHE A 152 -2.03 -26.07 -4.84
C PHE A 152 -1.06 -27.20 -4.46
N SER A 153 -1.39 -28.47 -4.68
CA SER A 153 -0.49 -29.62 -4.43
C SER A 153 -1.17 -30.91 -4.90
N SER A 154 -0.40 -31.98 -5.10
CA SER A 154 -0.83 -33.32 -5.53
C SER A 154 -1.72 -34.09 -4.53
N GLU A 155 -2.30 -33.41 -3.53
CA GLU A 155 -3.24 -33.99 -2.57
C GLU A 155 -4.44 -33.03 -2.40
N CYS A 156 -5.62 -33.50 -2.82
CA CYS A 156 -6.90 -32.79 -2.75
C CYS A 156 -7.43 -32.62 -1.31
N CYS A 157 -7.99 -31.45 -0.99
CA CYS A 157 -9.36 -31.27 -0.45
C CYS A 157 -9.55 -29.88 0.17
N SER A 158 -10.45 -29.07 -0.39
CA SER A 158 -11.39 -28.23 0.37
C SER A 158 -12.45 -27.68 -0.60
N PHE A 159 -13.65 -28.24 -0.53
CA PHE A 159 -14.83 -27.74 -1.23
C PHE A 159 -15.30 -26.43 -0.56
N VAL A 160 -15.23 -25.30 -1.26
CA VAL A 160 -15.94 -24.08 -0.85
C VAL A 160 -17.14 -23.91 -1.79
N LYS A 161 -18.33 -24.20 -1.27
CA LYS A 161 -19.60 -24.00 -1.98
C LYS A 161 -19.99 -22.53 -1.86
N MET A 162 -19.67 -21.73 -2.88
CA MET A 162 -20.12 -20.33 -2.95
C MET A 162 -21.55 -20.31 -3.50
N SER A 163 -22.54 -20.07 -2.63
CA SER A 163 -23.93 -19.81 -3.05
C SER A 163 -24.07 -18.30 -3.20
N CYS A 164 -24.34 -17.79 -4.41
CA CYS A 164 -24.75 -16.41 -4.60
C CYS A 164 -26.27 -16.29 -4.31
N ILE A 165 -26.65 -15.24 -3.57
CA ILE A 165 -28.03 -14.71 -3.50
C ILE A 165 -28.17 -13.63 -4.56
#